data_AF-A0A3M0XBZ8-F1
#
_entry.id   AF-A0A3M0XBZ8-F1
#
_cell.length_a   1.000
_cell.length_b   1.000
_cell.length_c   1.000
_cell.angle_alpha   90.00
_cell.angle_beta   90.00
_cell.angle_gamma   90.00
#
_symmetry.space_group_name_H-M   'P 1'
#
loop_
_entity.id
_entity.type
_entity.pdbx_description
1 polymer ?
#
loop_
_entity_poly.entity_id
_entity_poly.type
_entity_poly.pdbx_seq_one_letter_code
_entity_poly.pdbx_strand_id
1 'polypeptide(L)'
;MLLVACEEQLPPSPPPPGQVAGVGGAIAGLAGAMPSWAVGPKNVAVTPLEAYYNDGLVVSVANYDYIYSSGYVFNSKSRVWERFDLQGERVKDWISGEAVGSIALDSDRFKEGDNYLVVYACSKSGSRWDCNQNKWMLVKFKVLGSVTGEIPELANVDKFVITNPIRPFTVIGSTAEKDNFLDVNVIRYDARYREPNGLTVLVHVFDFLSRADVDKTLKDVLSPYVRNGLQKHMGNNVAVFLADNDHRTAFWTSGTQLVYVDTFDSKAANKEIIEAYLQKYPSDLTRQ
;
A
#
# COMPACT_ATOMS: atom_id res chain seq x y z
N MET A 1 13.29 -20.08 25.63
CA MET A 1 12.12 -19.83 26.50
C MET A 1 11.70 -18.37 26.31
N LEU A 2 11.14 -18.05 25.13
CA LEU A 2 10.97 -16.67 24.66
C LEU A 2 9.50 -16.20 24.64
N LEU A 3 8.56 -17.15 24.57
CA LEU A 3 7.14 -16.88 24.28
C LEU A 3 6.22 -16.90 25.51
N VAL A 4 6.61 -17.56 26.61
CA VAL A 4 5.75 -17.69 27.80
C VAL A 4 5.47 -16.32 28.44
N ALA A 5 6.47 -15.44 28.48
CA ALA A 5 6.32 -14.11 29.08
C ALA A 5 5.40 -13.18 28.27
N CYS A 6 5.27 -13.39 26.96
CA CYS A 6 4.42 -12.56 26.09
C CYS A 6 3.04 -13.19 25.85
N GLU A 7 2.90 -14.52 25.97
CA GLU A 7 1.62 -15.23 25.83
C GLU A 7 0.68 -14.98 27.01
N GLU A 8 1.18 -14.85 28.24
CA GLU A 8 0.34 -14.63 29.42
C GLU A 8 -0.07 -13.17 29.64
N GLN A 9 0.51 -12.22 28.89
CA GLN A 9 0.31 -10.77 29.08
C GLN A 9 0.16 -10.02 27.76
N LEU A 10 -0.62 -10.55 26.82
CA LEU A 10 -1.16 -9.68 25.77
C LEU A 10 -1.94 -8.55 26.45
N PRO A 11 -1.81 -7.30 25.95
CA PRO A 11 -2.60 -6.21 26.48
C PRO A 11 -4.09 -6.58 26.30
N PRO A 12 -4.97 -6.14 27.21
CA PRO A 12 -6.39 -6.31 26.99
C PRO A 12 -6.76 -5.74 25.62
N SER A 13 -7.72 -6.36 24.94
CA SER A 13 -8.24 -5.83 23.68
C SER A 13 -8.60 -4.35 23.85
N PRO A 14 -8.27 -3.49 22.87
CA PRO A 14 -8.52 -2.06 23.01
C PRO A 14 -10.02 -1.83 23.30
N PRO A 15 -10.38 -1.04 24.32
CA PRO A 15 -11.78 -0.86 24.68
C PRO A 15 -12.52 -0.14 23.54
N PRO A 16 -13.83 -0.40 23.37
CA PRO A 16 -14.64 0.35 22.41
C PRO A 16 -14.60 1.85 22.72
N PRO A 17 -14.45 2.72 21.71
CA PRO A 17 -14.43 4.17 21.92
C PRO A 17 -15.72 4.66 22.58
N GLY A 18 -15.57 5.39 23.69
CA GLY A 18 -16.68 6.00 24.42
C GLY A 18 -17.40 5.09 25.44
N GLN A 19 -16.97 3.84 25.65
CA GLN A 19 -17.57 2.95 26.67
C GLN A 19 -16.86 2.92 28.02
N VAL A 20 -15.81 3.73 28.23
CA VAL A 20 -15.17 3.80 29.54
C VAL A 20 -16.10 4.57 30.49
N ALA A 21 -16.84 3.83 31.32
CA ALA A 21 -17.72 4.37 32.34
C ALA A 21 -16.87 5.04 33.43
N GLY A 22 -16.99 6.36 33.54
CA GLY A 22 -16.23 7.18 34.49
C GLY A 22 -15.08 7.92 33.80
N VAL A 23 -15.30 9.22 33.56
CA VAL A 23 -14.41 10.17 32.86
C VAL A 23 -14.39 9.95 31.34
N GLY A 24 -15.21 10.76 30.66
CA GLY A 24 -15.43 10.72 29.23
C GLY A 24 -14.14 10.76 28.40
N GLY A 25 -14.08 9.88 27.41
CA GLY A 25 -13.01 9.86 26.42
C GLY A 25 -13.50 9.11 25.19
N ALA A 26 -14.43 9.72 24.46
CA ALA A 26 -14.55 9.38 23.06
C ALA A 26 -13.17 9.65 22.43
N ILE A 27 -12.69 8.75 21.55
CA ILE A 27 -11.51 9.05 20.71
C ILE A 27 -11.74 10.36 19.92
N ALA A 28 -13.02 10.71 19.68
CA ALA A 28 -13.50 12.04 19.33
C ALA A 28 -13.27 13.04 20.49
N GLY A 29 -12.03 13.47 20.68
CA GLY A 29 -11.65 14.36 21.78
C GLY A 29 -10.19 14.29 22.24
N LEU A 30 -9.30 13.57 21.54
CA LEU A 30 -7.87 13.47 21.84
C LEU A 30 -7.08 14.80 21.80
N ALA A 31 -7.75 15.96 21.87
CA ALA A 31 -7.17 17.30 21.90
C ALA A 31 -6.30 17.60 23.16
N GLY A 32 -5.79 16.58 23.87
CA GLY A 32 -4.80 16.83 24.92
C GLY A 32 -4.23 15.62 25.66
N ALA A 33 -4.90 14.46 25.72
CA ALA A 33 -4.41 13.32 26.51
C ALA A 33 -4.65 11.95 25.86
N MET A 34 -3.61 11.10 25.87
CA MET A 34 -3.70 9.70 25.45
C MET A 34 -4.58 8.88 26.43
N PRO A 35 -5.39 7.93 25.95
CA PRO A 35 -6.13 7.03 26.82
C PRO A 35 -5.19 6.22 27.72
N SER A 36 -5.66 5.83 28.91
CA SER A 36 -4.85 5.07 29.86
C SER A 36 -4.34 3.72 29.32
N TRP A 37 -5.05 3.14 28.36
CA TRP A 37 -4.73 1.87 27.70
C TRP A 37 -3.80 2.01 26.48
N ALA A 38 -3.50 3.24 26.05
CA ALA A 38 -2.73 3.53 24.85
C ALA A 38 -1.48 4.37 25.15
N VAL A 39 -0.54 4.32 24.22
CA VAL A 39 0.62 5.22 24.14
C VAL A 39 0.75 5.79 22.73
N GLY A 40 1.55 6.85 22.59
CA GLY A 40 1.95 7.36 21.29
C GLY A 40 2.72 6.32 20.48
N PRO A 41 2.63 6.37 19.14
CA PRO A 41 3.29 5.41 18.29
C PRO A 41 4.80 5.61 18.33
N LYS A 42 5.55 4.51 18.41
CA LYS A 42 7.01 4.49 18.31
C LYS A 42 7.38 3.49 17.23
N ASN A 43 8.21 3.90 16.27
CA ASN A 43 8.58 3.05 15.11
C ASN A 43 7.38 2.43 14.37
N VAL A 44 6.25 3.14 14.34
CA VAL A 44 5.07 2.81 13.56
C VAL A 44 4.81 3.95 12.59
N ALA A 45 4.66 3.63 11.31
CA ALA A 45 4.32 4.58 10.26
C ALA A 45 3.04 4.14 9.54
N VAL A 46 2.22 5.12 9.17
CA VAL A 46 1.07 4.91 8.27
C VAL A 46 1.32 5.70 7.00
N THR A 47 1.16 5.07 5.84
CA THR A 47 1.45 5.68 4.55
C THR A 47 0.34 5.38 3.53
N PRO A 48 -0.26 6.40 2.91
CA PRO A 48 -0.13 7.83 3.24
C PRO A 48 -0.77 8.19 4.60
N LEU A 49 -0.44 9.35 5.18
CA LEU A 49 -1.08 9.82 6.42
C LEU A 49 -2.48 10.41 6.18
N GLU A 50 -2.74 10.88 4.97
CA GLU A 50 -4.03 11.35 4.49
C GLU A 50 -4.38 10.61 3.20
N ALA A 51 -5.61 10.10 3.10
CA ALA A 51 -6.07 9.29 1.97
C ALA A 51 -7.55 9.49 1.70
N TYR A 52 -7.99 9.18 0.49
CA TYR A 52 -9.40 9.19 0.10
C TYR A 52 -10.03 7.80 0.29
N TYR A 53 -11.35 7.72 0.12
CA TYR A 53 -12.00 6.43 -0.03
C TYR A 53 -11.46 5.68 -1.26
N ASN A 54 -11.44 4.35 -1.15
CA ASN A 54 -10.84 3.38 -2.07
C ASN A 54 -9.31 3.39 -2.14
N ASP A 55 -8.64 4.28 -1.42
CA ASP A 55 -7.20 4.17 -1.22
C ASP A 55 -6.86 3.01 -0.27
N GLY A 56 -5.62 2.53 -0.38
CA GLY A 56 -5.01 1.66 0.61
C GLY A 56 -4.16 2.47 1.59
N LEU A 57 -4.17 2.08 2.87
CA LEU A 57 -3.18 2.51 3.85
C LEU A 57 -2.23 1.37 4.16
N VAL A 58 -0.94 1.69 4.23
CA VAL A 58 0.08 0.78 4.74
C VAL A 58 0.42 1.13 6.15
N VAL A 59 0.41 0.13 7.01
CA VAL A 59 0.94 0.19 8.36
C VAL A 59 2.29 -0.50 8.37
N SER A 60 3.35 0.22 8.72
CA SER A 60 4.71 -0.33 8.87
C SER A 60 5.11 -0.26 10.33
N VAL A 61 5.56 -1.37 10.90
CA VAL A 61 6.07 -1.48 12.26
C VAL A 61 7.49 -2.05 12.18
N ALA A 62 8.47 -1.33 12.73
CA ALA A 62 9.89 -1.70 12.61
C ALA A 62 10.65 -1.47 13.92
N ASN A 63 11.90 -1.92 13.98
CA ASN A 63 12.79 -1.75 15.15
C ASN A 63 12.23 -2.37 16.45
N TYR A 64 11.56 -3.52 16.34
CA TYR A 64 11.09 -4.32 17.47
C TYR A 64 11.61 -5.76 17.34
N ASP A 65 11.80 -6.46 18.46
CA ASP A 65 12.16 -7.89 18.40
C ASP A 65 10.95 -8.73 17.98
N TYR A 66 9.77 -8.40 18.52
CA TYR A 66 8.51 -9.06 18.21
C TYR A 66 7.36 -8.06 18.06
N ILE A 67 6.59 -8.22 17.00
CA ILE A 67 5.40 -7.46 16.68
C ILE A 67 4.21 -8.41 16.72
N TYR A 68 3.13 -8.05 17.41
CA TYR A 68 1.94 -8.89 17.44
C TYR A 68 1.36 -8.94 16.02
N SER A 69 1.06 -10.15 15.51
CA SER A 69 0.70 -10.34 14.10
C SER A 69 -0.64 -9.73 13.69
N SER A 70 -1.37 -9.14 14.63
CA SER A 70 -2.64 -8.46 14.42
C SER A 70 -2.57 -7.01 14.88
N GLY A 71 -3.06 -6.11 14.03
CA GLY A 71 -3.46 -4.77 14.42
C GLY A 71 -4.97 -4.64 14.51
N TYR A 72 -5.45 -3.50 15.00
CA TYR A 72 -6.86 -3.17 14.96
C TYR A 72 -7.08 -1.78 14.38
N VAL A 73 -8.08 -1.64 13.53
CA VAL A 73 -8.51 -0.35 12.98
C VAL A 73 -9.90 -0.02 13.50
N PHE A 74 -10.15 1.24 13.84
CA PHE A 74 -11.44 1.64 14.39
C PHE A 74 -12.46 1.86 13.26
N ASN A 75 -13.49 1.03 13.19
CA ASN A 75 -14.63 1.25 12.31
C ASN A 75 -15.54 2.31 12.95
N SER A 76 -15.51 3.51 12.36
CA SER A 76 -16.22 4.69 12.83
C SER A 76 -17.75 4.62 12.68
N LYS A 77 -18.25 3.68 11.87
CA LYS A 77 -19.68 3.48 11.58
C LYS A 77 -20.30 2.48 12.55
N SER A 78 -19.69 1.30 12.70
CA SER A 78 -20.12 0.26 13.65
C SER A 78 -19.63 0.51 15.08
N ARG A 79 -18.67 1.43 15.26
CA ARG A 79 -18.04 1.78 16.55
C ARG A 79 -17.34 0.61 17.22
N VAL A 80 -16.74 -0.29 16.44
CA VAL A 80 -15.91 -1.39 16.94
C VAL A 80 -14.50 -1.36 16.38
N TRP A 81 -13.57 -2.01 17.09
CA TRP A 81 -12.24 -2.29 16.58
C TRP A 81 -12.29 -3.53 15.69
N GLU A 82 -11.84 -3.39 14.45
CA GLU A 82 -11.75 -4.49 13.49
C GLU A 82 -10.30 -4.94 13.37
N ARG A 83 -10.08 -6.25 13.45
CA ARG A 83 -8.75 -6.83 13.29
C ARG A 83 -8.29 -6.75 11.83
N PHE A 84 -7.03 -6.39 11.63
CA PHE A 84 -6.32 -6.60 10.37
C PHE A 84 -5.02 -7.35 10.64
N ASP A 85 -4.55 -8.14 9.67
CA ASP A 85 -3.33 -8.93 9.83
C ASP A 85 -2.11 -8.16 9.34
N LEU A 86 -1.03 -8.28 10.12
CA LEU A 86 0.30 -7.86 9.71
C LEU A 86 1.03 -9.05 9.07
N GLN A 87 1.96 -8.73 8.18
CA GLN A 87 2.80 -9.65 7.42
C GLN A 87 4.27 -9.42 7.75
N GLY A 88 5.03 -10.51 7.84
CA GLY A 88 6.47 -10.54 8.15
C GLY A 88 6.89 -11.96 8.55
N GLU A 89 8.09 -12.12 9.09
CA GLU A 89 8.59 -13.43 9.52
C GLU A 89 7.85 -13.92 10.79
N ARG A 90 6.94 -14.88 10.63
CA ARG A 90 6.05 -15.31 11.72
C ARG A 90 6.72 -16.27 12.71
N VAL A 91 6.50 -16.00 13.99
CA VAL A 91 6.81 -16.86 15.14
C VAL A 91 5.54 -17.00 15.99
N LYS A 92 4.72 -18.02 15.68
CA LYS A 92 3.33 -18.17 16.18
C LYS A 92 2.47 -16.95 15.83
N ASP A 93 1.85 -16.30 16.82
CA ASP A 93 1.03 -15.10 16.67
C ASP A 93 1.85 -13.80 16.65
N TRP A 94 3.18 -13.91 16.60
CA TRP A 94 4.10 -12.78 16.53
C TRP A 94 4.83 -12.77 15.20
N ILE A 95 5.39 -11.62 14.87
CA ILE A 95 6.25 -11.38 13.72
C ILE A 95 7.60 -10.91 14.28
N SER A 96 8.70 -11.50 13.84
CA SER A 96 10.04 -11.09 14.27
C SER A 96 10.54 -9.92 13.42
N GLY A 97 11.13 -8.92 14.06
CA GLY A 97 11.76 -7.79 13.39
C GLY A 97 10.75 -6.76 12.87
N GLU A 98 10.37 -6.89 11.59
CA GLU A 98 9.57 -5.91 10.87
C GLU A 98 8.24 -6.50 10.41
N ALA A 99 7.19 -5.67 10.42
CA ALA A 99 5.86 -6.07 9.99
C ALA A 99 5.19 -4.99 9.15
N VAL A 100 4.45 -5.43 8.12
CA VAL A 100 3.68 -4.57 7.22
C VAL A 100 2.24 -5.05 7.16
N GLY A 101 1.27 -4.15 7.24
CA GLY A 101 -0.13 -4.45 6.99
C GLY A 101 -0.74 -3.46 6.02
N SER A 102 -1.84 -3.87 5.37
CA SER A 102 -2.63 -2.98 4.52
C SER A 102 -4.07 -2.92 4.97
N ILE A 103 -4.65 -1.72 4.89
CA ILE A 103 -6.04 -1.42 5.24
C ILE A 103 -6.68 -0.73 4.04
N ALA A 104 -7.73 -1.33 3.47
CA ALA A 104 -8.56 -0.67 2.47
C ALA A 104 -9.49 0.35 3.14
N LEU A 105 -9.56 1.56 2.60
CA LEU A 105 -10.41 2.63 3.10
C LEU A 105 -11.75 2.68 2.36
N ASP A 106 -12.79 2.08 2.92
CA ASP A 106 -14.14 2.17 2.36
C ASP A 106 -15.05 3.13 3.15
N SER A 107 -16.07 3.65 2.49
CA SER A 107 -17.04 4.60 3.06
C SER A 107 -18.04 3.96 4.03
N ASP A 108 -18.15 2.62 4.05
CA ASP A 108 -19.00 1.85 4.95
C ASP A 108 -18.33 1.57 6.30
N ARG A 109 -17.01 1.74 6.40
CA ARG A 109 -16.20 1.55 7.62
C ARG A 109 -15.64 2.87 8.16
N PHE A 110 -15.26 3.80 7.28
CA PHE A 110 -14.58 5.05 7.66
C PHE A 110 -15.44 6.30 7.46
N LYS A 111 -15.27 7.28 8.35
CA LYS A 111 -15.83 8.63 8.22
C LYS A 111 -14.72 9.58 7.81
N GLU A 112 -15.10 10.64 7.10
CA GLU A 112 -14.20 11.76 6.81
C GLU A 112 -13.61 12.36 8.10
N GLY A 113 -12.36 12.79 8.02
CA GLY A 113 -11.59 13.33 9.13
C GLY A 113 -10.68 12.30 9.80
N ASP A 114 -10.48 12.46 11.11
CA ASP A 114 -9.53 11.68 11.88
C ASP A 114 -10.01 10.25 12.12
N ASN A 115 -9.15 9.29 11.79
CA ASN A 115 -9.35 7.86 12.03
C ASN A 115 -8.13 7.27 12.74
N TYR A 116 -8.30 6.07 13.29
CA TYR A 116 -7.34 5.52 14.24
C TYR A 116 -7.12 4.03 14.04
N LEU A 117 -5.89 3.60 14.27
CA LEU A 117 -5.52 2.20 14.36
C LEU A 117 -4.59 1.98 15.54
N VAL A 118 -4.48 0.73 15.96
CA VAL A 118 -3.57 0.31 17.03
C VAL A 118 -2.77 -0.91 16.62
N VAL A 119 -1.52 -0.93 17.08
CA VAL A 119 -0.60 -2.07 16.93
C VAL A 119 0.12 -2.31 18.25
N TYR A 120 0.67 -3.50 18.42
CA TYR A 120 1.42 -3.88 19.62
C TYR A 120 2.75 -4.53 19.24
N ALA A 121 3.80 -4.14 19.94
CA ALA A 121 5.14 -4.67 19.72
C ALA A 121 5.95 -4.59 21.01
N CYS A 122 6.96 -5.45 21.10
CA CYS A 122 7.86 -5.59 22.23
C CYS A 122 9.32 -5.59 21.75
N SER A 123 10.17 -4.88 22.49
CA SER A 123 11.62 -4.97 22.36
C SER A 123 12.20 -5.66 23.58
N LYS A 124 13.32 -6.35 23.40
CA LYS A 124 14.05 -7.04 24.47
C LYS A 124 15.35 -6.31 24.72
N SER A 125 15.58 -5.95 25.98
CA SER A 125 16.85 -5.40 26.45
C SER A 125 17.40 -6.27 27.57
N GLY A 126 18.44 -7.05 27.26
CA GLY A 126 18.98 -8.08 28.15
C GLY A 126 17.94 -9.15 28.47
N SER A 127 17.54 -9.26 29.74
CA SER A 127 16.52 -10.21 30.21
C SER A 127 15.11 -9.63 30.34
N ARG A 128 14.93 -8.33 30.07
CA ARG A 128 13.66 -7.62 30.24
C ARG A 128 12.99 -7.35 28.90
N TRP A 129 11.66 -7.42 28.91
CA TRP A 129 10.80 -7.00 27.80
C TRP A 129 10.26 -5.61 28.05
N ASP A 130 10.36 -4.74 27.04
CA ASP A 130 9.65 -3.47 26.98
C ASP A 130 8.57 -3.57 25.90
N CYS A 131 7.33 -3.75 26.36
CA CYS A 131 6.14 -3.80 25.52
C CYS A 131 5.32 -2.51 25.63
N ASN A 132 5.99 -1.36 25.57
CA ASN A 132 5.35 -0.04 25.61
C ASN A 132 4.48 0.17 26.87
N GLN A 133 4.99 -0.22 28.04
CA GLN A 133 4.25 -0.20 29.31
C GLN A 133 2.98 -1.07 29.31
N ASN A 134 2.97 -2.14 28.52
CA ASN A 134 1.83 -3.01 28.28
C ASN A 134 0.60 -2.26 27.71
N LYS A 135 0.85 -1.36 26.75
CA LYS A 135 -0.19 -0.54 26.11
C LYS A 135 -0.12 -0.62 24.61
N TRP A 136 -1.26 -0.42 23.97
CA TRP A 136 -1.36 -0.32 22.52
C TRP A 136 -0.72 0.97 22.00
N MET A 137 -0.01 0.89 20.88
CA MET A 137 0.44 2.08 20.17
C MET A 137 -0.69 2.59 19.29
N LEU A 138 -1.21 3.77 19.61
CA LEU A 138 -2.34 4.39 18.89
C LEU A 138 -1.82 5.32 17.80
N VAL A 139 -2.16 5.02 16.55
CA VAL A 139 -1.80 5.82 15.37
C VAL A 139 -3.04 6.53 14.85
N LYS A 140 -2.87 7.79 14.47
CA LYS A 140 -3.90 8.61 13.82
C LYS A 140 -3.56 8.76 12.34
N PHE A 141 -4.59 8.67 11.49
CA PHE A 141 -4.53 8.99 10.06
C PHE A 141 -5.80 9.76 9.67
N LYS A 142 -5.85 10.31 8.46
CA LYS A 142 -6.98 11.12 7.99
C LYS A 142 -7.61 10.56 6.72
N VAL A 143 -8.93 10.50 6.71
CA VAL A 143 -9.72 10.17 5.52
C VAL A 143 -10.30 11.47 4.97
N LEU A 144 -10.00 11.79 3.72
CA LEU A 144 -10.39 13.04 3.06
C LEU A 144 -11.77 12.97 2.40
N GLY A 145 -12.38 11.78 2.38
CA GLY A 145 -13.69 11.54 1.77
C GLY A 145 -13.61 10.97 0.38
N SER A 146 -14.65 11.17 -0.41
CA SER A 146 -14.64 10.83 -1.83
C SER A 146 -13.80 11.86 -2.59
N VAL A 147 -13.03 11.41 -3.58
CA VAL A 147 -12.42 12.34 -4.52
C VAL A 147 -13.55 13.02 -5.30
N THR A 148 -13.72 14.33 -5.10
CA THR A 148 -14.78 15.14 -5.74
C THR A 148 -14.34 15.74 -7.09
N GLY A 149 -13.22 15.26 -7.66
CA GLY A 149 -12.75 15.65 -8.98
C GLY A 149 -13.53 14.96 -10.10
N GLU A 150 -13.71 15.66 -11.23
CA GLU A 150 -14.44 15.27 -12.45
C GLU A 150 -13.84 14.07 -13.23
N ILE A 151 -13.31 13.08 -12.53
CA ILE A 151 -12.85 11.82 -13.12
C ILE A 151 -13.81 10.74 -12.60
N PRO A 152 -14.95 10.49 -13.29
CA PRO A 152 -15.85 9.38 -13.00
C PRO A 152 -15.13 8.02 -12.94
N GLU A 153 -13.92 7.93 -13.52
CA GLU A 153 -13.13 6.71 -13.63
C GLU A 153 -12.47 6.22 -12.33
N LEU A 154 -12.45 7.01 -11.24
CA LEU A 154 -11.97 6.48 -9.95
C LEU A 154 -12.83 5.31 -9.43
N ALA A 155 -14.10 5.21 -9.86
CA ALA A 155 -14.94 4.06 -9.57
C ALA A 155 -14.47 2.76 -10.26
N ASN A 156 -13.47 2.82 -11.15
CA ASN A 156 -13.03 1.70 -11.98
C ASN A 156 -11.53 1.40 -11.87
N VAL A 157 -10.78 2.00 -10.93
CA VAL A 157 -9.33 1.78 -10.81
C VAL A 157 -8.99 0.28 -10.71
N ASP A 158 -9.74 -0.49 -9.93
CA ASP A 158 -9.57 -1.95 -9.79
C ASP A 158 -9.71 -2.74 -11.10
N LYS A 159 -10.41 -2.18 -12.11
CA LYS A 159 -10.48 -2.79 -13.44
C LYS A 159 -9.17 -2.65 -14.21
N PHE A 160 -8.43 -1.57 -13.99
CA PHE A 160 -7.21 -1.27 -14.73
C PHE A 160 -5.94 -1.75 -14.02
N VAL A 161 -5.84 -1.58 -12.71
CA VAL A 161 -4.67 -2.03 -11.93
C VAL A 161 -4.97 -3.28 -11.11
N ILE A 162 -3.95 -3.95 -10.58
CA ILE A 162 -4.13 -5.15 -9.75
C ILE A 162 -4.09 -4.72 -8.28
N THR A 163 -5.25 -4.59 -7.64
CA THR A 163 -5.34 -4.14 -6.23
C THR A 163 -5.25 -5.28 -5.21
N ASN A 164 -5.16 -6.53 -5.68
CA ASN A 164 -4.79 -7.67 -4.85
C ASN A 164 -3.27 -7.75 -4.63
N PRO A 165 -2.80 -8.23 -3.46
CA PRO A 165 -1.38 -8.44 -3.22
C PRO A 165 -0.74 -9.37 -4.26
N ILE A 166 0.44 -9.00 -4.76
CA ILE A 166 1.25 -9.80 -5.68
C ILE A 166 2.51 -10.16 -4.90
N ARG A 167 2.56 -11.35 -4.27
CA ARG A 167 3.67 -11.71 -3.38
C ARG A 167 5.03 -11.57 -4.08
N PRO A 168 6.07 -11.02 -3.41
CA PRO A 168 6.10 -10.58 -2.01
C PRO A 168 5.48 -9.20 -1.74
N PHE A 169 4.96 -8.52 -2.75
CA PHE A 169 4.46 -7.16 -2.67
C PHE A 169 3.05 -7.05 -2.09
N THR A 170 2.84 -5.98 -1.34
CA THR A 170 1.51 -5.55 -0.88
C THR A 170 1.12 -4.26 -1.57
N VAL A 171 -0.16 -4.09 -1.92
CA VAL A 171 -0.67 -2.86 -2.51
C VAL A 171 -0.77 -1.77 -1.44
N ILE A 172 -0.25 -0.59 -1.77
CA ILE A 172 -0.12 0.53 -0.84
C ILE A 172 -0.94 1.75 -1.25
N GLY A 173 -1.53 1.72 -2.43
CA GLY A 173 -2.39 2.77 -2.95
C GLY A 173 -2.66 2.58 -4.43
N SER A 174 -3.77 3.14 -4.89
CA SER A 174 -4.15 3.16 -6.29
C SER A 174 -4.92 4.42 -6.62
N THR A 175 -4.60 5.07 -7.73
CA THR A 175 -5.19 6.36 -8.12
C THR A 175 -5.52 6.38 -9.61
N ALA A 176 -6.31 7.36 -10.04
CA ALA A 176 -6.50 7.66 -11.47
C ALA A 176 -6.39 9.16 -11.69
N GLU A 177 -5.74 9.56 -12.78
CA GLU A 177 -5.60 10.95 -13.18
C GLU A 177 -5.64 11.11 -14.71
N LYS A 178 -6.03 12.30 -15.18
CA LYS A 178 -5.86 12.68 -16.58
C LYS A 178 -4.38 12.96 -16.81
N ASP A 179 -3.82 12.40 -17.87
CA ASP A 179 -2.42 12.58 -18.25
C ASP A 179 -2.33 12.78 -19.78
N ASN A 180 -1.14 13.06 -20.29
CA ASN A 180 -0.92 13.23 -21.72
C ASN A 180 0.48 12.82 -22.19
N PHE A 181 0.54 12.20 -23.36
CA PHE A 181 1.77 12.01 -24.12
C PHE A 181 1.81 13.02 -25.26
N LEU A 182 2.56 14.12 -25.08
CA LEU A 182 2.52 15.27 -25.99
C LEU A 182 1.08 15.80 -26.14
N ASP A 183 0.48 15.66 -27.31
CA ASP A 183 -0.89 16.08 -27.66
C ASP A 183 -1.93 14.95 -27.53
N VAL A 184 -1.54 13.78 -27.05
CA VAL A 184 -2.43 12.62 -26.85
C VAL A 184 -2.91 12.58 -25.41
N ASN A 185 -4.20 12.81 -25.19
CA ASN A 185 -4.81 12.71 -23.86
C ASN A 185 -5.08 11.25 -23.49
N VAL A 186 -4.80 10.89 -22.23
CA VAL A 186 -5.00 9.55 -21.68
C VAL A 186 -5.57 9.63 -20.27
N ILE A 187 -6.13 8.52 -19.79
CA ILE A 187 -6.38 8.32 -18.36
C ILE A 187 -5.28 7.41 -17.83
N ARG A 188 -4.52 7.88 -16.84
CA ARG A 188 -3.51 7.09 -16.16
C ARG A 188 -4.07 6.50 -14.88
N TYR A 189 -3.97 5.19 -14.74
CA TYR A 189 -4.29 4.46 -13.52
C TYR A 189 -3.00 3.99 -12.87
N ASP A 190 -2.83 4.31 -11.59
CA ASP A 190 -1.63 4.00 -10.83
C ASP A 190 -1.93 2.92 -9.81
N ALA A 191 -1.00 1.98 -9.64
CA ALA A 191 -0.92 1.14 -8.44
C ALA A 191 0.49 1.19 -7.88
N ARG A 192 0.56 1.37 -6.56
CA ARG A 192 1.82 1.34 -5.81
C ARG A 192 1.88 0.05 -5.01
N TYR A 193 3.02 -0.61 -5.10
CA TYR A 193 3.32 -1.85 -4.42
C TYR A 193 4.53 -1.65 -3.51
N ARG A 194 4.57 -2.34 -2.38
CA ARG A 194 5.70 -2.33 -1.47
C ARG A 194 6.08 -3.74 -1.05
N GLU A 195 7.36 -4.05 -1.18
CA GLU A 195 7.98 -5.26 -0.65
C GLU A 195 8.30 -5.08 0.85
N PRO A 196 8.38 -6.15 1.66
CA PRO A 196 8.74 -6.04 3.08
C PRO A 196 10.05 -5.29 3.36
N ASN A 197 11.04 -5.38 2.48
CA ASN A 197 12.33 -4.67 2.60
C ASN A 197 12.24 -3.16 2.29
N GLY A 198 11.06 -2.65 1.93
CA GLY A 198 10.82 -1.25 1.62
C GLY A 198 10.89 -0.87 0.14
N LEU A 199 11.29 -1.79 -0.77
CA LEU A 199 11.27 -1.53 -2.20
C LEU A 199 9.85 -1.18 -2.65
N THR A 200 9.71 -0.05 -3.33
CA THR A 200 8.43 0.39 -3.91
C THR A 200 8.44 0.14 -5.42
N VAL A 201 7.32 -0.32 -5.94
CA VAL A 201 7.10 -0.51 -7.38
C VAL A 201 5.88 0.30 -7.76
N LEU A 202 6.00 1.10 -8.82
CA LEU A 202 4.90 1.89 -9.34
C LEU A 202 4.50 1.33 -10.70
N VAL A 203 3.22 0.98 -10.84
CA VAL A 203 2.67 0.54 -12.11
C VAL A 203 1.70 1.60 -12.60
N HIS A 204 1.93 2.09 -13.80
CA HIS A 204 1.03 2.95 -14.55
C HIS A 204 0.37 2.12 -15.64
N VAL A 205 -0.95 2.22 -15.74
CA VAL A 205 -1.71 1.76 -16.90
C VAL A 205 -2.33 2.99 -17.54
N PHE A 206 -1.82 3.36 -18.71
CA PHE A 206 -2.38 4.45 -19.50
C PHE A 206 -3.41 3.88 -20.45
N ASP A 207 -4.65 4.36 -20.35
CA ASP A 207 -5.77 3.98 -21.21
C ASP A 207 -5.98 5.07 -22.26
N PHE A 208 -5.76 4.70 -23.51
CA PHE A 208 -5.90 5.58 -24.67
C PHE A 208 -7.30 5.46 -25.28
N LEU A 209 -7.75 6.51 -25.94
CA LEU A 209 -9.02 6.49 -26.67
C LEU A 209 -9.00 5.52 -27.87
N SER A 210 -7.83 5.29 -28.46
CA SER A 210 -7.69 4.43 -29.64
C SER A 210 -6.33 3.77 -29.74
N ARG A 211 -6.25 2.70 -30.54
CA ARG A 211 -4.97 2.05 -30.85
C ARG A 211 -4.03 2.96 -31.66
N ALA A 212 -4.59 3.79 -32.53
CA ALA A 212 -3.81 4.74 -33.32
C ALA A 212 -3.04 5.73 -32.43
N ASP A 213 -3.63 6.13 -31.31
CA ASP A 213 -2.98 7.00 -30.33
C ASP A 213 -1.82 6.28 -29.61
N VAL A 214 -2.00 4.99 -29.26
CA VAL A 214 -0.91 4.16 -28.72
C VAL A 214 0.26 4.07 -29.72
N ASP A 215 -0.04 3.77 -30.99
CA ASP A 215 0.98 3.64 -32.04
C ASP A 215 1.71 4.96 -32.29
N LYS A 216 0.99 6.10 -32.23
CA LYS A 216 1.58 7.45 -32.30
C LYS A 216 2.52 7.69 -31.11
N THR A 217 2.09 7.42 -29.88
CA THR A 217 2.93 7.55 -28.68
C THR A 217 4.18 6.65 -28.74
N LEU A 218 4.04 5.41 -29.21
CA LEU A 218 5.18 4.51 -29.40
C LEU A 218 6.20 5.09 -30.38
N LYS A 219 5.74 5.64 -31.51
CA LYS A 219 6.60 6.20 -32.54
C LYS A 219 7.28 7.50 -32.10
N ASP A 220 6.49 8.43 -31.56
CA ASP A 220 6.91 9.82 -31.35
C ASP A 220 7.62 10.00 -30.01
N VAL A 221 7.26 9.21 -28.98
CA VAL A 221 7.79 9.35 -27.62
C VAL A 221 8.68 8.17 -27.24
N LEU A 222 8.20 6.94 -27.45
CA LEU A 222 8.85 5.75 -26.86
C LEU A 222 9.79 4.99 -27.81
N SER A 223 9.98 5.46 -29.05
CA SER A 223 10.76 4.73 -30.07
C SER A 223 12.22 4.48 -29.70
N PRO A 224 12.94 5.34 -28.94
CA PRO A 224 14.29 5.00 -28.48
C PRO A 224 14.31 3.78 -27.56
N TYR A 225 13.32 3.68 -26.66
CA TYR A 225 13.23 2.59 -25.69
C TYR A 225 12.80 1.27 -26.34
N VAL A 226 11.86 1.31 -27.29
CA VAL A 226 11.48 0.11 -28.06
C VAL A 226 12.67 -0.41 -28.87
N ARG A 227 13.43 0.46 -29.53
CA ARG A 227 14.57 0.03 -30.37
C ARG A 227 15.70 -0.61 -29.56
N ASN A 228 15.98 -0.06 -28.38
CA ASN A 228 17.15 -0.46 -27.60
C ASN A 228 16.84 -1.42 -26.43
N GLY A 229 15.59 -1.43 -25.96
CA GLY A 229 15.18 -2.13 -24.74
C GLY A 229 14.33 -3.38 -24.96
N LEU A 230 13.98 -3.74 -26.20
CA LEU A 230 13.08 -4.87 -26.45
C LEU A 230 13.67 -6.21 -26.02
N GLN A 231 12.98 -6.90 -25.11
CA GLN A 231 13.35 -8.21 -24.58
C GLN A 231 12.14 -9.14 -24.58
N LYS A 232 12.40 -10.46 -24.48
CA LYS A 232 11.36 -11.48 -24.32
C LYS A 232 11.17 -11.82 -22.85
N HIS A 233 9.93 -11.73 -22.37
CA HIS A 233 9.53 -12.11 -21.02
C HIS A 233 8.28 -12.98 -21.09
N MET A 234 8.35 -14.25 -20.64
CA MET A 234 7.25 -15.23 -20.80
C MET A 234 6.69 -15.32 -22.24
N GLY A 235 7.55 -15.19 -23.26
CA GLY A 235 7.14 -15.18 -24.68
C GLY A 235 6.61 -13.83 -25.20
N ASN A 236 6.26 -12.91 -24.30
CA ASN A 236 5.81 -11.56 -24.61
C ASN A 236 6.99 -10.62 -24.89
N ASN A 237 6.76 -9.59 -25.72
CA ASN A 237 7.73 -8.53 -25.94
C ASN A 237 7.56 -7.46 -24.87
N VAL A 238 8.64 -7.10 -24.18
CA VAL A 238 8.64 -6.04 -23.16
C VAL A 238 9.84 -5.16 -23.43
N ALA A 239 9.65 -3.84 -23.45
CA ALA A 239 10.76 -2.90 -23.51
C ALA A 239 11.26 -2.65 -22.09
N VAL A 240 12.52 -3.02 -21.81
CA VAL A 240 13.18 -2.83 -20.52
C VAL A 240 14.35 -1.88 -20.70
N PHE A 241 14.44 -0.84 -19.89
CA PHE A 241 15.54 0.12 -19.93
C PHE A 241 15.88 0.63 -18.53
N LEU A 242 16.99 1.36 -18.46
CA LEU A 242 17.40 2.10 -17.28
C LEU A 242 17.05 3.56 -17.51
N ALA A 243 16.18 4.13 -16.69
CA ALA A 243 15.82 5.53 -16.74
C ALA A 243 16.97 6.42 -16.22
N ASP A 244 16.91 7.72 -16.49
CA ASP A 244 17.98 8.68 -16.16
C ASP A 244 18.28 8.78 -14.64
N ASN A 245 17.35 8.32 -13.81
CA ASN A 245 17.46 8.24 -12.35
C ASN A 245 18.00 6.89 -11.84
N ASP A 246 18.58 6.04 -12.71
CA ASP A 246 19.04 4.68 -12.38
C ASP A 246 17.89 3.77 -11.91
N HIS A 247 16.66 4.03 -12.34
CA HIS A 247 15.54 3.13 -12.11
C HIS A 247 15.40 2.17 -13.27
N ARG A 248 15.17 0.89 -12.99
CA ARG A 248 14.86 -0.06 -14.06
C ARG A 248 13.38 0.03 -14.38
N THR A 249 13.05 0.28 -15.63
CA THR A 249 11.67 0.46 -16.07
C THR A 249 11.35 -0.58 -17.12
N ALA A 250 10.09 -1.01 -17.16
CA ALA A 250 9.57 -1.91 -18.16
C ALA A 250 8.24 -1.38 -18.70
N PHE A 251 8.03 -1.42 -20.02
CA PHE A 251 6.70 -1.18 -20.57
C PHE A 251 6.36 -2.11 -21.73
N TRP A 252 5.06 -2.23 -21.97
CA TRP A 252 4.51 -2.89 -23.14
C TRP A 252 3.10 -2.38 -23.42
N THR A 253 2.57 -2.69 -24.59
CA THR A 253 1.22 -2.32 -25.01
C THR A 253 0.31 -3.55 -25.07
N SER A 254 -0.99 -3.32 -24.91
CA SER A 254 -2.04 -4.32 -25.02
C SER A 254 -3.32 -3.62 -25.48
N GLY A 255 -3.73 -3.77 -26.73
CA GLY A 255 -4.91 -3.08 -27.27
C GLY A 255 -4.76 -1.57 -27.20
N THR A 256 -5.65 -0.90 -26.49
CA THR A 256 -5.59 0.56 -26.26
C THR A 256 -4.86 0.95 -24.97
N GLN A 257 -4.20 0.01 -24.30
CA GLN A 257 -3.47 0.27 -23.07
C GLN A 257 -1.95 0.25 -23.27
N LEU A 258 -1.25 1.11 -22.53
CA LEU A 258 0.19 1.04 -22.28
C LEU A 258 0.40 0.74 -20.80
N VAL A 259 1.08 -0.36 -20.49
CA VAL A 259 1.48 -0.70 -19.12
C VAL A 259 2.93 -0.30 -18.94
N TYR A 260 3.22 0.45 -17.88
CA TYR A 260 4.56 0.92 -17.53
C TYR A 260 4.83 0.60 -16.05
N VAL A 261 5.96 -0.06 -15.78
CA VAL A 261 6.40 -0.47 -14.44
C VAL A 261 7.70 0.24 -14.13
N ASP A 262 7.68 1.10 -13.12
CA ASP A 262 8.86 1.76 -12.56
C ASP A 262 9.33 1.04 -11.30
N THR A 263 10.61 0.68 -11.28
CA THR A 263 11.25 0.04 -10.14
C THR A 263 12.30 1.00 -9.60
N PHE A 264 12.14 1.44 -8.35
CA PHE A 264 13.04 2.40 -7.69
C PHE A 264 14.39 1.76 -7.28
N ASP A 265 14.86 0.74 -8.01
CA ASP A 265 16.12 0.01 -7.83
C ASP A 265 16.65 -0.49 -9.20
N SER A 266 17.84 -0.07 -9.60
CA SER A 266 18.49 -0.47 -10.87
C SER A 266 18.71 -1.98 -11.01
N LYS A 267 18.73 -2.72 -9.91
CA LYS A 267 19.00 -4.16 -9.86
C LYS A 267 17.74 -5.01 -9.79
N ALA A 268 16.61 -4.44 -9.36
CA ALA A 268 15.37 -5.18 -9.17
C ALA A 268 14.45 -5.05 -10.38
N ALA A 269 14.59 -5.97 -11.35
CA ALA A 269 13.47 -6.22 -12.26
C ALA A 269 12.39 -6.95 -11.47
N ASN A 270 11.34 -6.25 -11.03
CA ASN A 270 10.24 -6.79 -10.21
C ASN A 270 9.39 -7.77 -11.01
N LYS A 271 9.96 -8.96 -11.22
CA LYS A 271 9.46 -10.04 -12.08
C LYS A 271 8.01 -10.35 -11.75
N GLU A 272 7.68 -10.51 -10.47
CA GLU A 272 6.34 -10.89 -10.01
C GLU A 272 5.28 -9.86 -10.42
N ILE A 273 5.59 -8.55 -10.34
CA ILE A 273 4.71 -7.48 -10.80
C ILE A 273 4.57 -7.51 -12.32
N ILE A 274 5.68 -7.64 -13.05
CA ILE A 274 5.67 -7.69 -14.52
C ILE A 274 4.86 -8.89 -15.02
N GLU A 275 5.07 -10.08 -14.45
CA GLU A 275 4.36 -11.30 -14.82
C GLU A 275 2.85 -11.20 -14.53
N ALA A 276 2.47 -10.68 -13.36
CA ALA A 276 1.07 -10.48 -13.01
C ALA A 276 0.36 -9.52 -13.97
N TYR A 277 1.03 -8.41 -14.33
CA TYR A 277 0.46 -7.46 -15.29
C TYR A 277 0.48 -7.97 -16.72
N LEU A 278 1.48 -8.77 -17.14
CA LEU A 278 1.48 -9.42 -18.46
C LEU A 278 0.35 -10.44 -18.59
N GLN A 279 -0.02 -11.13 -17.50
CA GLN A 279 -1.16 -12.02 -17.49
C GLN A 279 -2.49 -11.24 -17.68
N LYS A 280 -2.60 -10.05 -17.07
CA LYS A 280 -3.77 -9.17 -17.22
C LYS A 280 -3.80 -8.45 -18.59
N TYR A 281 -2.63 -8.06 -19.09
CA TYR A 281 -2.39 -7.30 -20.32
C TYR A 281 -1.33 -8.00 -21.18
N PRO A 282 -1.70 -9.04 -21.94
CA PRO A 282 -0.77 -9.72 -22.84
C PRO A 282 -0.17 -8.75 -23.85
N SER A 283 1.15 -8.82 -24.05
CA SER A 283 1.84 -7.83 -24.88
C SER A 283 1.55 -8.02 -26.36
N ASP A 284 1.12 -6.93 -27.01
CA ASP A 284 1.06 -6.81 -28.47
C ASP A 284 2.18 -5.93 -29.02
N LEU A 285 3.17 -5.55 -28.19
CA LEU A 285 4.30 -4.72 -28.61
C LEU A 285 5.11 -5.47 -29.68
N THR A 286 5.35 -4.83 -30.82
CA THR A 286 6.17 -5.39 -31.90
C THR A 286 7.49 -4.63 -32.06
N ARG A 287 8.49 -5.32 -32.63
CA ARG A 287 9.72 -4.64 -33.07
C ARG A 287 9.35 -3.76 -34.27
N GLN A 288 9.40 -2.44 -34.07
CA GLN A 288 9.22 -1.45 -35.14
C GLN A 288 10.42 -1.44 -36.09
#